data_AF-A0A7Y2TZJ9-F1
#
_entry.id   AF-A0A7Y2TZJ9-F1
#
_cell.length_a   1.000
_cell.length_b   1.000
_cell.length_c   1.000
_cell.angle_alpha   90.00
_cell.angle_beta   90.00
_cell.angle_gamma   90.00
#
_symmetry.space_group_name_H-M   'P 1'
#
loop_
_entity.id
_entity.type
_entity.pdbx_description
1 polymer ?
#
loop_
_entity_poly.entity_id
_entity_poly.type
_entity_poly.pdbx_seq_one_letter_code
_entity_poly.pdbx_strand_id
1 'polypeptide(L)'
;MAKKEIATPTGALEALMKMQSQGLGNVVGAQIAWLESLGDIGAEVAEFVTDRIKEDVKFQHQILECDDMDEARSLQSAFIQTAVTQYQAETGKLTDMSLKALKVPHD
;
A
#
# COMPACT_ATOMS: atom_id res chain seq x y z
N MET A 1 40.79 30.54 31.50
CA MET A 1 40.69 31.10 30.13
C MET A 1 40.08 30.01 29.23
N ALA A 2 38.82 30.17 28.83
CA ALA A 2 38.16 29.20 27.96
C ALA A 2 38.49 29.53 26.49
N LYS A 3 39.16 28.60 25.80
CA LYS A 3 39.34 28.67 24.34
C LYS A 3 37.95 28.52 23.71
N LYS A 4 37.39 29.61 23.21
CA LYS A 4 36.22 29.59 22.34
C LYS A 4 36.71 29.04 20.99
N GLU A 5 36.45 27.77 20.72
CA GLU A 5 36.64 27.21 19.38
C GLU A 5 35.71 27.97 18.43
N ILE A 6 36.29 28.91 17.69
CA ILE A 6 35.63 29.57 16.57
C ILE A 6 35.74 28.58 15.43
N ALA A 7 34.61 28.03 14.97
CA ALA A 7 34.57 27.18 13.79
C ALA A 7 35.30 27.89 12.64
N THR A 8 36.34 27.25 12.09
CA THR A 8 37.08 27.81 10.95
C THR A 8 36.16 27.84 9.72
N PRO A 9 36.33 28.81 8.80
CA PRO A 9 35.51 28.92 7.59
C PRO A 9 35.42 27.60 6.79
N THR A 10 36.49 26.79 6.82
CA THR A 10 36.58 25.48 6.20
C THR A 10 35.69 24.43 6.88
N GLY A 11 35.67 24.37 8.21
CA GLY A 11 34.82 23.43 8.95
C GLY A 11 33.33 23.75 8.83
N ALA A 12 32.98 25.03 8.73
CA ALA A 12 31.61 25.46 8.47
C ALA A 12 31.13 25.04 7.06
N LEU A 13 32.00 25.15 6.04
CA LEU A 13 31.71 24.72 4.68
C LEU A 13 31.55 23.20 4.57
N GLU A 14 32.42 22.41 5.21
CA GLU A 14 32.31 20.95 5.24
C GLU A 14 31.03 20.47 5.94
N ALA A 15 30.66 21.11 7.06
CA ALA A 15 29.42 20.82 7.75
C ALA A 15 28.18 21.11 6.87
N LEU A 16 28.22 22.20 6.10
CA LEU A 16 27.15 22.58 5.17
C LEU A 16 27.06 21.59 3.99
N MET A 17 28.19 21.19 3.42
CA MET A 17 28.23 20.18 2.34
C MET A 17 27.72 18.82 2.81
N LYS A 18 28.09 18.40 4.02
CA LYS A 18 27.58 17.15 4.62
C LYS A 18 26.07 17.22 4.82
N MET A 19 25.55 18.32 5.36
CA MET A 19 24.11 18.55 5.52
C MET A 19 23.38 18.51 4.16
N GLN A 20 23.95 19.13 3.13
CA GLN A 20 23.38 19.12 1.78
C GLN A 20 23.35 17.71 1.19
N SER A 21 24.44 16.94 1.27
CA SER A 21 24.51 15.58 0.75
C SER A 21 23.54 14.62 1.46
N GLN A 22 23.39 14.77 2.79
CA GLN A 22 22.43 13.99 3.59
C GLN A 22 21.00 14.41 3.29
N GLY A 23 20.73 15.71 3.11
CA GLY A 23 19.42 16.22 2.71
C GLY A 23 18.99 15.67 1.34
N LEU A 24 19.87 15.73 0.33
CA LEU A 24 19.59 15.18 -1.00
C LEU A 24 19.37 13.67 -0.96
N GLY A 25 20.18 12.93 -0.20
CA GLY A 25 19.98 11.49 -0.01
C GLY A 25 18.63 11.15 0.63
N ASN A 26 18.20 11.93 1.63
CA ASN A 26 16.92 11.75 2.29
C ASN A 26 15.74 12.05 1.36
N VAL A 27 15.81 13.10 0.52
CA VAL A 27 14.77 13.44 -0.46
C VAL A 27 14.63 12.33 -1.51
N VAL A 28 15.74 11.88 -2.10
CA VAL A 28 15.72 10.80 -3.09
C VAL A 28 15.18 9.49 -2.50
N GLY A 29 15.61 9.14 -1.28
CA GLY A 29 15.11 7.95 -0.60
C GLY A 29 13.62 8.01 -0.31
N ALA A 30 13.11 9.17 0.09
CA ALA A 30 11.69 9.37 0.35
C ALA A 30 10.85 9.29 -0.95
N GLN A 31 11.35 9.85 -2.05
CA GLN A 31 10.71 9.75 -3.36
C GLN A 31 10.59 8.30 -3.86
N ILE A 32 11.65 7.50 -3.66
CA ILE A 32 11.64 6.07 -4.01
C ILE A 32 10.63 5.33 -3.14
N ALA A 33 10.65 5.52 -1.82
CA ALA A 33 9.73 4.86 -0.89
C ALA A 33 8.25 5.19 -1.19
N TRP A 34 7.97 6.41 -1.66
CA TRP A 34 6.62 6.80 -2.08
C TRP A 34 6.19 6.08 -3.36
N LEU A 35 7.08 5.99 -4.36
CA LEU A 35 6.81 5.23 -5.60
C LEU A 35 6.62 3.73 -5.32
N GLU A 36 7.43 3.14 -4.44
CA GLU A 36 7.27 1.76 -3.98
C GLU A 36 5.90 1.56 -3.31
N SER A 37 5.50 2.47 -2.42
CA SER A 37 4.19 2.42 -1.76
C SER A 37 3.02 2.46 -2.75
N LEU A 38 3.12 3.26 -3.82
CA LEU A 38 2.12 3.28 -4.89
C LEU A 38 2.11 1.97 -5.69
N GLY A 39 3.28 1.40 -5.96
CA GLY A 39 3.43 0.09 -6.60
C GLY A 39 2.75 -1.02 -5.79
N ASP A 40 3.00 -1.05 -4.49
CA ASP A 40 2.42 -2.02 -3.56
C ASP A 40 0.88 -1.92 -3.53
N ILE A 41 0.34 -0.70 -3.45
CA ILE A 41 -1.12 -0.47 -3.51
C ILE A 41 -1.69 -0.98 -4.85
N GLY A 42 -1.02 -0.68 -5.96
CA GLY A 42 -1.46 -1.14 -7.28
C GLY A 42 -1.44 -2.67 -7.42
N ALA A 43 -0.39 -3.31 -6.91
CA ALA A 43 -0.27 -4.77 -6.89
C ALA A 43 -1.39 -5.42 -6.07
N GLU A 44 -1.69 -4.86 -4.89
CA GLU A 44 -2.75 -5.35 -4.02
C GLU A 44 -4.13 -5.29 -4.69
N VAL A 45 -4.47 -4.17 -5.34
CA VAL A 45 -5.73 -4.05 -6.08
C VAL A 45 -5.84 -5.10 -7.19
N ALA A 46 -4.74 -5.37 -7.90
CA ALA A 46 -4.73 -6.39 -8.95
C ALA A 46 -4.88 -7.81 -8.39
N GLU A 47 -4.27 -8.11 -7.24
CA GLU A 47 -4.44 -9.38 -6.53
C GLU A 47 -5.90 -9.57 -6.10
N PHE A 48 -6.49 -8.55 -5.46
CA PHE A 48 -7.88 -8.59 -5.04
C PHE A 48 -8.85 -8.82 -6.21
N VAL A 49 -8.66 -8.14 -7.35
CA VAL A 49 -9.48 -8.36 -8.55
C VAL A 49 -9.34 -9.78 -9.06
N THR A 50 -8.13 -10.32 -9.07
CA THR A 50 -7.86 -11.69 -9.51
C THR A 50 -8.59 -12.69 -8.61
N ASP A 51 -8.56 -12.50 -7.30
CA ASP A 51 -9.30 -13.35 -6.37
C ASP A 51 -10.82 -13.18 -6.48
N ARG A 52 -11.29 -12.01 -6.94
CA ARG A 52 -12.70 -11.79 -7.25
C ARG A 52 -13.22 -12.54 -8.44
N ILE A 53 -12.45 -12.54 -9.51
CA ILE A 53 -12.72 -13.37 -10.68
C ILE A 53 -12.78 -14.86 -10.31
N LYS A 54 -11.90 -15.35 -9.40
CA LYS A 54 -11.90 -16.76 -8.99
C LYS A 54 -13.19 -17.19 -8.29
N GLU A 55 -13.72 -16.44 -7.32
CA GLU A 55 -15.00 -16.87 -6.73
C GLU A 55 -16.17 -16.66 -7.68
N ASP A 56 -16.13 -15.68 -8.58
CA ASP A 56 -17.18 -15.49 -9.58
C ASP A 56 -17.27 -16.71 -10.50
N VAL A 57 -16.13 -17.23 -10.96
CA VAL A 57 -16.06 -18.46 -11.75
C VAL A 57 -16.54 -19.66 -10.94
N LYS A 58 -16.10 -19.79 -9.69
CA LYS A 58 -16.54 -20.87 -8.79
C LYS A 58 -18.05 -20.85 -8.57
N PHE A 59 -18.64 -19.68 -8.30
CA PHE A 59 -20.08 -19.52 -8.13
C PHE A 59 -20.83 -19.88 -9.42
N GLN A 60 -20.32 -19.46 -10.59
CA GLN A 60 -20.89 -19.83 -11.89
C GLN A 60 -20.87 -21.35 -12.13
N HIS A 61 -19.78 -22.04 -11.76
CA HIS A 61 -19.75 -23.50 -11.82
C HIS A 61 -20.81 -24.12 -10.92
N GLN A 62 -20.89 -23.66 -9.67
CA GLN A 62 -21.86 -24.20 -8.71
C GLN A 62 -23.31 -23.98 -9.14
N ILE A 63 -23.64 -22.80 -9.68
CA ILE A 63 -25.02 -22.50 -10.08
C ILE A 63 -25.45 -23.24 -11.36
N LEU A 64 -24.50 -23.53 -12.27
CA LEU A 64 -24.77 -24.29 -13.49
C LEU A 64 -25.01 -25.78 -13.24
N GLU A 65 -24.47 -26.30 -12.13
CA GLU A 65 -24.64 -27.69 -11.69
C GLU A 65 -25.84 -27.86 -10.72
N CYS A 66 -26.51 -26.75 -10.37
CA CYS A 66 -27.56 -26.71 -9.36
C CYS A 66 -28.92 -27.05 -9.99
N ASP A 67 -29.53 -28.16 -9.55
CA ASP A 67 -30.87 -28.59 -10.00
C ASP A 67 -32.00 -28.16 -9.05
N ASP A 68 -31.66 -27.59 -7.88
CA ASP A 68 -32.60 -27.19 -6.83
C ASP A 68 -32.61 -25.68 -6.58
N MET A 69 -33.80 -25.11 -6.40
CA MET A 69 -33.98 -23.66 -6.22
C MET A 69 -33.59 -23.18 -4.81
N ASP A 70 -33.76 -24.02 -3.79
CA ASP A 70 -33.34 -23.66 -2.43
C ASP A 70 -31.80 -23.71 -2.32
N GLU A 71 -31.15 -24.67 -2.97
CA GLU A 71 -29.70 -24.73 -3.14
C GLU A 71 -29.16 -23.51 -3.89
N ALA A 72 -29.78 -23.13 -5.02
CA ALA A 72 -29.40 -21.94 -5.79
C ALA A 72 -29.45 -20.67 -4.93
N ARG A 73 -30.48 -20.54 -4.09
CA ARG A 73 -30.63 -19.41 -3.17
C ARG A 73 -29.56 -19.40 -2.08
N SER A 74 -29.23 -20.56 -1.53
CA SER A 74 -28.16 -20.72 -0.55
C SER A 74 -26.79 -20.31 -1.13
N LEU A 75 -26.47 -20.80 -2.33
CA LEU A 75 -25.26 -20.45 -3.07
C LEU A 75 -25.14 -18.94 -3.31
N GLN A 76 -26.23 -18.30 -3.78
CA GLN A 76 -26.25 -16.86 -4.01
C GLN A 76 -26.03 -16.07 -2.72
N SER A 77 -26.68 -16.47 -1.62
CA SER A 77 -26.50 -15.81 -0.32
C SER A 77 -25.07 -15.93 0.18
N ALA A 78 -24.46 -17.11 0.04
CA ALA A 78 -23.07 -17.35 0.42
C ALA A 78 -22.10 -16.53 -0.43
N PHE A 79 -22.34 -16.44 -1.74
CA PHE A 79 -21.55 -15.63 -2.67
C PHE A 79 -21.57 -14.15 -2.28
N ILE A 80 -22.76 -13.58 -2.02
CA ILE A 80 -22.91 -12.18 -1.61
C ILE A 80 -22.22 -11.92 -0.26
N GLN A 81 -22.44 -12.79 0.73
CA GLN A 81 -21.81 -12.65 2.04
C GLN A 81 -20.27 -12.68 1.93
N THR A 82 -19.75 -13.56 1.09
CA THR A 82 -18.31 -13.68 0.82
C THR A 82 -17.79 -12.40 0.17
N ALA A 83 -18.46 -11.89 -0.86
CA ALA A 83 -18.07 -10.65 -1.53
C ALA A 83 -18.05 -9.47 -0.55
N VAL A 84 -19.11 -9.27 0.24
CA VAL A 84 -19.19 -8.18 1.24
C VAL A 84 -18.02 -8.26 2.22
N THR A 85 -17.73 -9.45 2.75
CA THR A 85 -16.65 -9.67 3.71
C THR A 85 -15.29 -9.34 3.10
N GLN A 86 -15.05 -9.77 1.86
CA GLN A 86 -13.79 -9.54 1.15
C GLN A 86 -13.61 -8.06 0.80
N TYR A 87 -14.64 -7.37 0.30
CA TYR A 87 -14.56 -5.93 0.02
C TYR A 87 -14.30 -5.11 1.29
N GLN A 88 -14.93 -5.47 2.41
CA GLN A 88 -14.68 -4.81 3.69
C GLN A 88 -13.23 -4.99 4.16
N ALA A 89 -12.72 -6.23 4.11
CA ALA A 89 -11.34 -6.53 4.47
C ALA A 89 -10.34 -5.78 3.56
N GLU A 90 -10.59 -5.81 2.25
CA GLU A 90 -9.74 -5.15 1.26
C GLU A 90 -9.73 -3.63 1.44
N THR A 91 -10.89 -3.03 1.67
CA THR A 91 -10.98 -1.58 1.95
C THR A 91 -10.17 -1.19 3.17
N GLY A 92 -10.22 -2.01 4.24
CA GLY A 92 -9.40 -1.82 5.43
C GLY A 92 -7.91 -1.87 5.10
N LYS A 93 -7.49 -2.90 4.36
CA LYS A 93 -6.10 -3.09 3.94
C LYS A 93 -5.57 -1.94 3.09
N LEU A 94 -6.32 -1.52 2.07
CA LEU A 94 -5.96 -0.39 1.20
C LEU A 94 -5.92 0.93 1.96
N THR A 95 -6.82 1.12 2.94
CA THR A 95 -6.78 2.30 3.82
C THR A 95 -5.49 2.33 4.63
N ASP A 96 -5.11 1.21 5.24
CA ASP A 96 -3.87 1.11 6.01
C ASP A 96 -2.62 1.33 5.15
N MET A 97 -2.60 0.77 3.93
CA MET A 97 -1.51 0.98 2.97
C MET A 97 -1.43 2.46 2.56
N SER A 98 -2.57 3.08 2.26
CA SER A 98 -2.64 4.49 1.88
C SER A 98 -2.18 5.41 3.02
N LEU A 99 -2.58 5.13 4.26
CA LEU A 99 -2.14 5.90 5.44
C LEU A 99 -0.64 5.75 5.69
N LYS A 100 -0.04 4.61 5.35
CA LYS A 100 1.43 4.42 5.39
C LYS A 100 2.11 5.23 4.28
N ALA A 101 1.59 5.17 3.06
CA ALA A 101 2.12 5.93 1.91
C ALA A 101 2.12 7.44 2.17
N LEU A 102 1.05 7.98 2.78
CA LEU A 102 0.96 9.40 3.15
C LEU A 102 1.98 9.85 4.19
N LYS A 103 2.54 8.93 4.99
CA LYS A 103 3.58 9.23 5.97
C LYS A 103 4.98 9.27 5.35
N VAL A 104 5.12 8.85 4.08
CA VAL A 104 6.37 8.96 3.35
C VAL A 104 6.52 10.42 2.85
N PRO A 105 7.62 11.11 3.16
CA PRO A 105 7.88 12.44 2.61
C PRO A 105 7.92 12.40 1.07
N HIS A 106 7.25 13.33 0.40
CA HIS A 106 7.12 13.35 -1.07
C HIS A 106 7.22 14.76 -1.67
N ASP A 107 7.86 15.68 -0.93
CA ASP A 107 8.15 17.07 -1.33
C ASP A 107 9.62 17.24 -1.77
#